data_AF-M5EE38-F1
#
_entry.id   AF-M5EE38-F1
#
_cell.length_a   1.000
_cell.length_b   1.000
_cell.length_c   1.000
_cell.angle_alpha   90.00
_cell.angle_beta   90.00
_cell.angle_gamma   90.00
#
_symmetry.space_group_name_H-M   'P 1'
#
loop_
_entity.id
_entity.type
_entity.pdbx_description
1 polymer ?
#
loop_
_entity_poly.entity_id
_entity_poly.type
_entity_poly.pdbx_seq_one_letter_code
_entity_poly.pdbx_strand_id
1 'polypeptide(L)'
;MRALSARQQGRLVAYLDEELLRIMRGYQKRHEPRGTLRTLPAYLDQWGPCVQVTASTPLQGPVAAIHDAYLLRITSELSEGITGYSTAATDDFPQDVQLMYVLYWMDVLDQLWVARLEQRVTELDRVKEGACAHFPTPDKADQVAAALQTSAAVSSSEAWQAGPSDKSVPPYGTTDRIRLRDEMCNARERLFAWMRSQKGLAPPPTTVDPWPSTHPTLESSADAEEREARLEAEEEEEAETWAAEHLAPPASDEDRAEARAGDDHYAKLFDRTLDPDASDEEPPVKRTKRSGDTDGTEMAFWDQHFASLFARSLHHLTQTPM
;
A
#
# COMPACT_ATOMS: atom_id res chain seq x y z
N MET A 1 -2.19 -2.57 -31.28
CA MET A 1 -0.90 -2.97 -30.69
C MET A 1 -0.61 -4.43 -31.05
N ARG A 2 0.66 -4.85 -31.14
CA ARG A 2 1.06 -6.23 -31.49
C ARG A 2 1.34 -7.00 -30.20
N ALA A 3 0.82 -8.24 -30.10
CA ALA A 3 1.09 -9.10 -28.95
C ALA A 3 2.60 -9.38 -28.81
N LEU A 4 3.09 -9.38 -27.57
CA LEU A 4 4.48 -9.71 -27.27
C LEU A 4 4.72 -11.22 -27.44
N SER A 5 5.83 -11.58 -28.07
CA SER A 5 6.31 -12.97 -28.09
C SER A 5 6.72 -13.44 -26.69
N ALA A 6 6.72 -14.75 -26.44
CA ALA A 6 7.15 -15.32 -25.14
C ALA A 6 8.55 -14.84 -24.72
N ARG A 7 9.48 -14.70 -25.67
CA ARG A 7 10.83 -14.17 -25.40
C ARG A 7 10.80 -12.69 -24.98
N GLN A 8 9.92 -11.88 -25.58
CA GLN A 8 9.75 -10.48 -25.18
C GLN A 8 9.09 -10.37 -23.81
N GLN A 9 8.11 -11.22 -23.50
CA GLN A 9 7.48 -11.29 -22.18
C GLN A 9 8.52 -11.65 -21.10
N GLY A 10 9.36 -12.66 -21.34
CA GLY A 10 10.43 -13.02 -20.40
C GLY A 10 11.44 -11.88 -20.18
N ARG A 11 11.78 -11.12 -21.23
CA ARG A 11 12.65 -9.94 -21.11
C ARG A 11 12.00 -8.80 -20.35
N LEU A 12 10.70 -8.59 -20.55
CA LEU A 12 9.91 -7.57 -19.87
C LEU A 12 9.89 -7.85 -18.36
N VAL A 13 9.54 -9.08 -17.97
CA VAL A 13 9.53 -9.54 -16.57
C VAL A 13 10.93 -9.38 -15.96
N ALA A 14 11.97 -9.88 -16.63
CA ALA A 14 13.34 -9.77 -16.12
C ALA A 14 13.78 -8.32 -15.90
N TYR A 15 13.42 -7.40 -16.81
CA TYR A 15 13.72 -5.98 -16.66
C TYR A 15 12.97 -5.37 -15.46
N LEU A 16 11.66 -5.62 -15.35
CA LEU A 16 10.85 -5.07 -14.25
C LEU A 16 11.32 -5.60 -12.90
N ASP A 17 11.65 -6.90 -12.80
CA ASP A 17 12.19 -7.49 -11.58
C ASP A 17 13.56 -6.89 -11.20
N GLU A 18 14.43 -6.65 -12.18
CA GLU A 18 15.73 -6.01 -11.94
C GLU A 18 15.58 -4.57 -11.44
N GLU A 19 14.70 -3.78 -12.04
CA GLU A 19 14.46 -2.41 -11.60
C GLU A 19 13.80 -2.35 -10.21
N LEU A 20 12.83 -3.23 -9.93
CA LEU A 20 12.24 -3.33 -8.58
C LEU A 20 13.29 -3.74 -7.54
N LEU A 21 14.13 -4.74 -7.84
CA LEU A 21 15.23 -5.11 -6.94
C LEU A 21 16.21 -3.95 -6.73
N ARG A 22 16.48 -3.15 -7.76
CA ARG A 22 17.32 -1.94 -7.65
C ARG A 22 16.67 -0.92 -6.71
N ILE A 23 15.37 -0.66 -6.86
CA ILE A 23 14.60 0.24 -5.99
C ILE A 23 14.65 -0.27 -4.54
N MET A 24 14.32 -1.54 -4.30
CA MET A 24 14.29 -2.13 -2.96
C MET A 24 15.66 -2.04 -2.26
N ARG A 25 16.74 -2.36 -2.98
CA ARG A 25 18.11 -2.24 -2.44
C ARG A 25 18.47 -0.79 -2.16
N GLY A 26 18.10 0.13 -3.05
CA GLY A 26 18.30 1.57 -2.86
C GLY A 26 17.56 2.09 -1.63
N TYR A 27 16.31 1.66 -1.45
CA TYR A 27 15.46 2.01 -0.32
C TYR A 27 16.01 1.47 1.00
N GLN A 28 16.48 0.22 1.06
CA GLN A 28 17.13 -0.34 2.26
C GLN A 28 18.37 0.46 2.67
N LYS A 29 19.11 0.98 1.68
CA LYS A 29 20.34 1.76 1.88
C LYS A 29 20.11 3.27 1.98
N ARG A 30 18.85 3.73 2.09
CA ARG A 30 18.52 5.18 2.10
C ARG A 30 19.14 5.96 3.25
N HIS A 31 19.50 5.30 4.34
CA HIS A 31 20.16 5.92 5.49
C HIS A 31 21.69 5.95 5.36
N GLU A 32 22.26 5.25 4.37
CA GLU A 32 23.70 5.25 4.13
C GLU A 32 24.13 6.60 3.54
N PRO A 33 25.31 7.15 3.92
CA PRO A 33 25.80 8.43 3.40
C PRO A 33 25.95 8.45 1.87
N ARG A 34 26.21 7.29 1.27
CA ARG A 34 26.38 7.09 -0.18
C ARG A 34 25.12 6.50 -0.85
N GLY A 35 24.01 6.37 -0.13
CA GLY A 35 22.75 5.91 -0.69
C GLY A 35 22.28 6.84 -1.81
N THR A 36 21.67 6.29 -2.85
CA THR A 36 21.14 7.06 -4.00
C THR A 36 19.71 7.54 -3.78
N LEU A 37 18.93 6.84 -2.94
CA LEU A 37 17.52 7.12 -2.69
C LEU A 37 17.32 7.72 -1.28
N ARG A 38 18.15 8.70 -0.89
CA ARG A 38 18.11 9.30 0.46
C ARG A 38 16.93 10.25 0.67
N THR A 39 16.44 10.85 -0.40
CA THR A 39 15.34 11.82 -0.37
C THR A 39 14.09 11.21 -0.99
N LEU A 40 12.93 11.69 -0.55
CA LEU A 40 11.65 11.24 -1.10
C LEU A 40 11.54 11.52 -2.62
N PRO A 41 11.92 12.71 -3.14
CA PRO A 41 11.92 12.93 -4.59
C PRO A 41 12.79 11.93 -5.37
N ALA A 42 14.02 11.65 -4.91
CA ALA A 42 14.90 10.68 -5.58
C ALA A 42 14.30 9.27 -5.58
N TYR A 43 13.63 8.88 -4.48
CA TYR A 43 12.91 7.62 -4.41
C TYR A 43 11.76 7.57 -5.41
N LEU A 44 10.92 8.62 -5.45
CA LEU A 44 9.78 8.73 -6.37
C LEU A 44 10.23 8.71 -7.84
N ASP A 45 11.29 9.42 -8.20
CA ASP A 45 11.86 9.45 -9.56
C ASP A 45 12.32 8.07 -10.01
N GLN A 46 12.86 7.27 -9.10
CA GLN A 46 13.37 5.92 -9.40
C GLN A 46 12.26 4.96 -9.86
N TRP A 47 10.98 5.24 -9.55
CA TRP A 47 9.84 4.44 -10.03
C TRP A 47 9.44 4.77 -11.48
N GLY A 48 9.88 5.90 -12.02
CA GLY A 48 9.52 6.35 -13.36
C GLY A 48 9.75 5.30 -14.46
N PRO A 49 10.91 4.64 -14.55
CA PRO A 49 11.16 3.58 -15.53
C PRO A 49 10.19 2.39 -15.39
N CYS A 50 9.90 1.94 -14.16
CA CYS A 50 8.96 0.84 -13.91
C CYS A 50 7.54 1.20 -14.33
N VAL A 51 7.07 2.41 -13.99
CA VAL A 51 5.74 2.90 -14.38
C VAL A 51 5.67 3.07 -15.90
N GLN A 52 6.73 3.59 -16.53
CA GLN A 52 6.80 3.74 -17.99
C GLN A 52 6.64 2.42 -18.72
N VAL A 53 7.41 1.41 -18.31
CA VAL A 53 7.38 0.09 -18.96
C VAL A 53 6.07 -0.63 -18.67
N THR A 54 5.56 -0.57 -17.44
CA THR A 54 4.25 -1.13 -17.09
C THR A 54 3.13 -0.48 -17.90
N ALA A 55 3.03 0.86 -17.94
CA ALA A 55 1.99 1.55 -18.70
C ALA A 55 2.08 1.33 -20.22
N SER A 56 3.29 1.07 -20.74
CA SER A 56 3.50 0.74 -22.16
C SER A 56 3.26 -0.74 -22.49
N THR A 57 3.01 -1.57 -21.48
CA THR A 57 2.81 -3.01 -21.65
C THR A 57 1.45 -3.28 -22.31
N PRO A 58 1.39 -4.02 -23.43
CA PRO A 58 0.13 -4.25 -24.14
C PRO A 58 -0.89 -5.01 -23.27
N LEU A 59 -2.11 -4.52 -23.21
CA LEU A 59 -3.22 -5.10 -22.45
C LEU A 59 -3.94 -6.26 -23.19
N GLN A 60 -3.26 -6.96 -24.10
CA GLN A 60 -3.86 -8.08 -24.85
C GLN A 60 -3.34 -9.44 -24.36
N GLY A 61 -4.26 -10.39 -24.18
CA GLY A 61 -3.94 -11.79 -23.88
C GLY A 61 -3.19 -11.95 -22.54
N PRO A 62 -2.22 -12.88 -22.44
CA PRO A 62 -1.53 -13.18 -21.18
C PRO A 62 -0.67 -12.02 -20.65
N VAL A 63 -0.35 -11.05 -21.50
CA VAL A 63 0.45 -9.87 -21.16
C VAL A 63 -0.33 -8.89 -20.28
N ALA A 64 -1.66 -8.89 -20.36
CA ALA A 64 -2.51 -8.10 -19.48
C ALA A 64 -2.31 -8.49 -18.00
N ALA A 65 -2.14 -9.78 -17.70
CA ALA A 65 -1.86 -10.24 -16.35
C ALA A 65 -0.50 -9.75 -15.82
N ILE A 66 0.51 -9.63 -16.71
CA ILE A 66 1.82 -9.05 -16.37
C ILE A 66 1.64 -7.58 -16.02
N HIS A 67 0.94 -6.81 -16.87
CA HIS A 67 0.62 -5.41 -16.59
C HIS A 67 -0.05 -5.27 -15.21
N ASP A 68 -1.10 -6.05 -14.97
CA ASP A 68 -1.92 -5.96 -13.76
C ASP A 68 -1.11 -6.33 -12.50
N ALA A 69 -0.28 -7.37 -12.57
CA ALA A 69 0.59 -7.77 -11.47
C ALA A 69 1.62 -6.69 -11.11
N TYR A 70 2.28 -6.10 -12.10
CA TYR A 70 3.30 -5.08 -11.84
C TYR A 70 2.69 -3.73 -11.46
N LEU A 71 1.54 -3.33 -12.02
CA LEU A 71 0.87 -2.10 -11.61
C LEU A 71 0.39 -2.19 -10.14
N LEU A 72 -0.12 -3.35 -9.74
CA LEU A 72 -0.49 -3.62 -8.35
C LEU A 72 0.73 -3.60 -7.42
N ARG A 73 1.81 -4.24 -7.83
CA ARG A 73 3.06 -4.25 -7.08
C ARG A 73 3.65 -2.85 -6.92
N ILE A 74 3.67 -2.05 -7.99
CA ILE A 74 4.11 -0.65 -7.94
C ILE A 74 3.24 0.13 -6.96
N THR A 75 1.91 -0.01 -7.03
CA THR A 75 0.98 0.70 -6.14
C THR A 75 1.28 0.38 -4.66
N SER A 76 1.49 -0.90 -4.36
CA SER A 76 1.77 -1.37 -3.00
C SER A 76 3.13 -0.91 -2.50
N GLU A 77 4.21 -1.25 -3.23
CA GLU A 77 5.58 -0.97 -2.79
C GLU A 77 5.90 0.54 -2.78
N LEU A 78 5.35 1.31 -3.73
CA LEU A 78 5.51 2.77 -3.75
C LEU A 78 4.85 3.40 -2.52
N SER A 79 3.58 3.05 -2.25
CA SER A 79 2.82 3.62 -1.13
C SER A 79 3.43 3.23 0.23
N GLU A 80 3.92 2.01 0.37
CA GLU A 80 4.63 1.57 1.58
C GLU A 80 5.97 2.31 1.73
N GLY A 81 6.80 2.35 0.68
CA GLY A 81 8.12 2.95 0.74
C GLY A 81 8.11 4.46 0.99
N ILE A 82 7.08 5.19 0.51
CA ILE A 82 6.90 6.63 0.81
C ILE A 82 6.92 6.87 2.32
N THR A 83 6.28 6.00 3.11
CA THR A 83 6.19 6.20 4.57
C THR A 83 7.53 6.08 5.29
N GLY A 84 8.53 5.47 4.66
CA GLY A 84 9.89 5.36 5.18
C GLY A 84 10.72 6.63 5.04
N TYR A 85 10.15 7.72 4.51
CA TYR A 85 10.80 9.02 4.34
C TYR A 85 10.19 10.10 5.25
N SER A 86 11.06 11.01 5.68
CA SER A 86 10.67 12.27 6.30
C SER A 86 10.65 13.37 5.24
N THR A 87 9.64 14.24 5.34
CA THR A 87 9.48 15.43 4.49
C THR A 87 9.96 16.71 5.18
N ALA A 88 10.77 16.57 6.24
CA ALA A 88 11.42 17.70 6.87
C ALA A 88 12.09 18.57 5.80
N ALA A 89 11.81 19.87 5.83
CA ALA A 89 12.26 20.79 4.79
C ALA A 89 13.79 20.74 4.69
N THR A 90 14.28 20.45 3.48
CA THR A 90 15.69 20.59 3.11
C THR A 90 15.86 21.79 2.20
N ASP A 91 17.08 22.31 2.08
CA ASP A 91 17.38 23.44 1.18
C ASP A 91 16.97 23.17 -0.27
N ASP A 92 17.02 21.88 -0.69
CA ASP A 92 16.67 21.46 -2.04
C ASP A 92 15.16 21.23 -2.26
N PHE A 93 14.42 20.83 -1.21
CA PHE A 93 13.02 20.41 -1.34
C PHE A 93 12.18 20.85 -0.12
N PRO A 94 11.42 21.96 -0.25
CA PRO A 94 10.43 22.34 0.76
C PRO A 94 9.42 21.21 1.03
N GLN A 95 8.91 21.12 2.26
CA GLN A 95 7.99 20.06 2.68
C GLN A 95 6.76 19.96 1.75
N ASP A 96 6.14 21.09 1.40
CA ASP A 96 4.94 21.11 0.56
C ASP A 96 5.20 20.61 -0.85
N VAL A 97 6.39 20.89 -1.40
CA VAL A 97 6.80 20.38 -2.71
C VAL A 97 6.92 18.85 -2.66
N GLN A 98 7.47 18.30 -1.57
CA GLN A 98 7.59 16.86 -1.39
C GLN A 98 6.22 16.17 -1.25
N LEU A 99 5.31 16.75 -0.46
CA LEU A 99 3.95 16.24 -0.30
C LEU A 99 3.13 16.33 -1.60
N MET A 100 3.28 17.44 -2.34
CA MET A 100 2.67 17.61 -3.65
C MET A 100 3.18 16.55 -4.63
N TYR A 101 4.46 16.21 -4.56
CA TYR A 101 5.02 15.20 -5.45
C TYR A 101 4.48 13.79 -5.15
N VAL A 102 4.15 13.49 -3.90
CA VAL A 102 3.41 12.26 -3.54
C VAL A 102 2.02 12.26 -4.16
N LEU A 103 1.26 13.36 -4.04
CA LEU A 103 -0.07 13.48 -4.66
C LEU A 103 0.01 13.27 -6.18
N TYR A 104 1.00 13.87 -6.84
CA TYR A 104 1.27 13.67 -8.27
C TYR A 104 1.43 12.18 -8.62
N TRP A 105 2.28 11.44 -7.91
CA TRP A 105 2.51 10.02 -8.23
C TRP A 105 1.28 9.15 -7.94
N MET A 106 0.53 9.44 -6.87
CA MET A 106 -0.70 8.72 -6.58
C MET A 106 -1.79 9.02 -7.60
N ASP A 107 -1.85 10.26 -8.10
CA ASP A 107 -2.75 10.68 -9.18
C ASP A 107 -2.42 9.94 -10.49
N VAL A 108 -1.13 9.84 -10.84
CA VAL A 108 -0.66 9.04 -11.99
C VAL A 108 -1.12 7.59 -11.87
N LEU A 109 -0.92 6.95 -10.71
CA LEU A 109 -1.33 5.56 -10.51
C LEU A 109 -2.86 5.40 -10.58
N ASP A 110 -3.62 6.31 -9.97
CA ASP A 110 -5.08 6.27 -10.00
C ASP A 110 -5.61 6.42 -11.43
N GLN A 111 -5.06 7.34 -12.24
CA GLN A 111 -5.43 7.46 -13.65
C GLN A 111 -5.11 6.21 -14.48
N LEU A 112 -3.96 5.55 -14.22
CA LEU A 112 -3.60 4.30 -14.88
C LEU A 112 -4.59 3.17 -14.51
N TRP A 113 -4.98 3.10 -13.24
CA TRP A 113 -5.98 2.13 -12.78
C TRP A 113 -7.36 2.38 -13.35
N VAL A 114 -7.83 3.63 -13.39
CA VAL A 114 -9.08 4.01 -14.05
C VAL A 114 -9.06 3.57 -15.51
N ALA A 115 -8.00 3.89 -16.25
CA ALA A 115 -7.87 3.46 -17.64
C ALA A 115 -7.93 1.93 -17.77
N ARG A 116 -7.26 1.20 -16.88
CA ARG A 116 -7.28 -0.27 -16.88
C ARG A 116 -8.66 -0.85 -16.57
N LEU A 117 -9.37 -0.29 -15.58
CA LEU A 117 -10.71 -0.72 -15.15
C LEU A 117 -11.77 -0.43 -16.22
N GLU A 118 -11.62 0.68 -16.96
CA GLU A 118 -12.47 1.04 -18.10
C GLU A 118 -12.06 0.37 -19.41
N GLN A 119 -11.06 -0.52 -19.38
CA GLN A 119 -10.54 -1.22 -20.56
C GLN A 119 -10.05 -0.24 -21.66
N ARG A 120 -9.43 0.87 -21.25
CA ARG A 120 -8.88 1.89 -22.15
C ARG A 120 -7.37 1.81 -22.23
N VAL A 121 -6.84 2.05 -23.42
CA VAL A 121 -5.43 2.32 -23.62
C VAL A 121 -5.17 3.78 -23.27
N THR A 122 -4.17 4.04 -22.44
CA THR A 122 -3.73 5.39 -22.09
C THR A 122 -2.24 5.56 -22.34
N GLU A 123 -1.83 6.76 -22.73
CA GLU A 123 -0.43 7.14 -22.90
C GLU A 123 0.05 7.75 -21.58
N LEU A 124 1.16 7.23 -21.02
CA LEU A 124 1.65 7.69 -19.73
C LEU A 124 1.99 9.19 -19.73
N ASP A 125 2.48 9.73 -20.84
CA ASP A 125 2.82 11.16 -20.93
C ASP A 125 1.58 12.04 -20.73
N ARG A 126 0.43 11.65 -21.30
CA ARG A 126 -0.84 12.37 -21.08
C ARG A 126 -1.31 12.27 -19.63
N VAL A 127 -1.16 11.09 -19.02
CA VAL A 127 -1.49 10.88 -17.60
C VAL A 127 -0.62 11.77 -16.71
N LYS A 128 0.68 11.82 -16.97
CA LYS A 128 1.63 12.68 -16.25
C LYS A 128 1.34 14.16 -16.46
N GLU A 129 1.02 14.59 -17.69
CA GLU A 129 0.60 15.96 -17.98
C GLU A 129 -0.65 16.35 -17.19
N GLY A 130 -1.67 15.49 -17.20
CA GLY A 130 -2.90 15.68 -16.43
C GLY A 130 -2.66 15.74 -14.92
N ALA A 131 -1.84 14.83 -14.39
CA ALA A 131 -1.48 14.84 -12.97
C ALA A 131 -0.69 16.10 -12.60
N CYS A 132 0.26 16.53 -13.44
CA CYS A 132 1.10 17.70 -13.21
C CYS A 132 0.30 19.02 -13.25
N ALA A 133 -0.83 19.05 -13.96
CA ALA A 133 -1.73 20.20 -13.96
C ALA A 133 -2.44 20.39 -12.60
N HIS A 134 -2.68 19.31 -11.86
CA HIS A 134 -3.30 19.33 -10.54
C HIS A 134 -2.27 19.42 -9.42
N PHE A 135 -1.18 18.67 -9.56
CA PHE A 135 -0.14 18.50 -8.54
C PHE A 135 1.23 18.81 -9.15
N PRO A 136 1.74 20.05 -8.95
CA PRO A 136 3.05 20.44 -9.46
C PRO A 136 4.17 19.52 -8.97
N THR A 137 5.08 19.17 -9.88
CA THR A 137 6.30 18.40 -9.56
C THR A 137 7.40 19.31 -9.02
N PRO A 138 8.52 18.77 -8.49
CA PRO A 138 9.64 19.59 -8.00
C PRO A 138 10.19 20.58 -9.03
N ASP A 139 10.14 20.24 -10.33
CA ASP A 139 10.55 21.14 -11.42
C ASP A 139 9.65 22.39 -11.58
N LYS A 140 8.47 22.37 -10.97
CA LYS A 140 7.46 23.43 -10.95
C LYS A 140 7.17 23.89 -9.51
N ALA A 141 8.18 23.89 -8.65
CA ALA A 141 8.04 24.24 -7.23
C ALA A 141 7.44 25.64 -7.00
N ASP A 142 7.63 26.57 -7.92
CA ASP A 142 7.04 27.92 -7.91
C ASP A 142 5.51 27.92 -7.96
N GLN A 143 4.91 26.85 -8.51
CA GLN A 143 3.45 26.71 -8.68
C GLN A 143 2.77 26.12 -7.44
N VAL A 144 3.53 25.55 -6.49
CA VAL A 144 2.96 24.85 -5.32
C VAL A 144 2.19 25.82 -4.42
N ALA A 145 2.71 27.02 -4.18
CA ALA A 145 2.00 28.01 -3.35
C ALA A 145 0.65 28.42 -3.96
N ALA A 146 0.57 28.54 -5.29
CA ALA A 146 -0.68 28.82 -5.99
C ALA A 146 -1.65 27.62 -5.96
N ALA A 147 -1.12 26.40 -6.09
CA ALA A 147 -1.92 25.18 -5.97
C ALA A 147 -2.55 25.03 -4.58
N LEU A 148 -1.80 25.31 -3.51
CA LEU A 148 -2.31 25.27 -2.12
C LEU A 148 -3.41 26.31 -1.85
N GLN A 149 -3.31 27.48 -2.48
CA GLN A 149 -4.35 28.52 -2.38
C GLN A 149 -5.61 28.16 -3.18
N THR A 150 -5.46 27.32 -4.19
CA THR A 150 -6.57 26.81 -4.97
C THR A 150 -7.18 25.66 -4.19
N SER A 151 -8.03 25.97 -3.20
CA SER A 151 -9.00 25.00 -2.67
C SER A 151 -10.07 24.73 -3.72
N ALA A 152 -9.66 24.22 -4.89
CA ALA A 152 -10.59 23.54 -5.75
C ALA A 152 -10.99 22.31 -4.96
N ALA A 153 -12.27 22.24 -4.58
CA ALA A 153 -12.85 21.00 -4.14
C ALA A 153 -12.38 19.93 -5.13
N VAL A 154 -11.70 18.88 -4.65
CA VAL A 154 -11.44 17.66 -5.44
C VAL A 154 -12.75 17.38 -6.13
N SER A 155 -12.82 17.74 -7.41
CA SER A 155 -14.08 17.72 -8.10
C SER A 155 -14.31 16.25 -8.35
N SER A 156 -15.09 15.66 -7.44
CA SER A 156 -15.90 14.46 -7.64
C SER A 156 -16.76 14.53 -8.92
N SER A 157 -16.65 15.63 -9.69
CA SER A 157 -17.41 15.99 -10.87
C SER A 157 -16.54 16.73 -11.91
N GLU A 158 -15.28 16.35 -12.12
CA GLU A 158 -14.95 16.17 -13.53
C GLU A 158 -15.78 14.98 -13.96
N ALA A 159 -16.84 15.24 -14.73
CA ALA A 159 -17.68 14.19 -15.28
C ALA A 159 -16.73 13.16 -15.90
N TRP A 160 -16.59 12.01 -15.26
CA TRP A 160 -15.79 10.88 -15.69
C TRP A 160 -16.36 10.47 -17.05
N GLN A 161 -15.89 11.11 -18.11
CA GLN A 161 -16.37 10.84 -19.45
C GLN A 161 -15.79 9.48 -19.78
N ALA A 162 -16.61 8.45 -19.60
CA ALA A 162 -16.32 7.09 -20.00
C ALA A 162 -15.93 7.14 -21.48
N GLY A 163 -14.63 7.05 -21.74
CA GLY A 163 -14.12 6.92 -23.09
C GLY A 163 -14.58 5.59 -23.69
N PRO A 164 -14.53 5.44 -25.03
CA PRO A 164 -14.87 4.16 -25.64
C PRO A 164 -13.96 3.05 -25.10
N SER A 165 -14.57 2.00 -24.54
CA SER A 165 -13.84 0.83 -24.07
C SER A 165 -13.23 0.06 -25.25
N ASP A 166 -12.00 -0.42 -25.09
CA ASP A 166 -11.35 -1.28 -26.06
C ASP A 166 -11.73 -2.72 -25.75
N LYS A 167 -12.62 -3.30 -26.57
CA LYS A 167 -13.08 -4.69 -26.44
C LYS A 167 -11.95 -5.73 -26.54
N SER A 168 -10.76 -5.34 -27.00
CA SER A 168 -9.59 -6.22 -27.02
C SER A 168 -8.91 -6.38 -25.65
N VAL A 169 -9.21 -5.49 -24.70
CA VAL A 169 -8.68 -5.52 -23.34
C VAL A 169 -9.59 -6.38 -22.46
N PRO A 170 -9.09 -7.45 -21.82
CA PRO A 170 -9.92 -8.32 -20.99
C PRO A 170 -10.46 -7.57 -19.76
N PRO A 171 -11.68 -7.89 -19.30
CA PRO A 171 -12.22 -7.31 -18.08
C PRO A 171 -11.33 -7.67 -16.89
N TYR A 172 -11.28 -6.78 -15.90
CA TYR A 172 -10.55 -7.01 -14.65
C TYR A 172 -11.33 -8.02 -13.79
N GLY A 173 -10.67 -9.09 -13.33
CA GLY A 173 -11.34 -10.20 -12.64
C GLY A 173 -11.93 -9.81 -11.28
N THR A 174 -13.03 -10.42 -10.86
CA THR A 174 -13.73 -10.08 -9.60
C THR A 174 -12.82 -10.17 -8.37
N THR A 175 -12.04 -11.24 -8.25
CA THR A 175 -11.08 -11.41 -7.14
C THR A 175 -10.01 -10.33 -7.17
N ASP A 176 -9.49 -10.00 -8.36
CA ASP A 176 -8.49 -8.94 -8.51
C ASP A 176 -9.07 -7.56 -8.17
N ARG A 177 -10.35 -7.30 -8.48
CA ARG A 177 -11.04 -6.07 -8.10
C ARG A 177 -11.11 -5.91 -6.58
N ILE A 178 -11.43 -6.97 -5.85
CA ILE A 178 -11.45 -6.95 -4.37
C ILE A 178 -10.04 -6.68 -3.85
N ARG A 179 -9.04 -7.42 -4.35
CA ARG A 179 -7.64 -7.22 -3.96
C ARG A 179 -7.15 -5.81 -4.23
N LEU A 180 -7.45 -5.25 -5.40
CA LEU A 180 -7.09 -3.89 -5.78
C LEU A 180 -7.76 -2.85 -4.88
N ARG A 181 -9.04 -3.03 -4.58
CA ARG A 181 -9.79 -2.15 -3.67
C ARG A 181 -9.13 -2.13 -2.30
N ASP A 182 -8.88 -3.29 -1.72
CA ASP A 182 -8.31 -3.42 -0.38
C ASP A 182 -6.90 -2.79 -0.35
N GLU A 183 -6.08 -3.01 -1.39
CA GLU A 183 -4.77 -2.36 -1.52
C GLU A 183 -4.88 -0.83 -1.61
N MET A 184 -5.80 -0.29 -2.41
CA MET A 184 -6.01 1.16 -2.54
C MET A 184 -6.52 1.80 -1.25
N CYS A 185 -7.42 1.14 -0.53
CA CYS A 185 -7.88 1.61 0.79
C CYS A 185 -6.72 1.64 1.79
N ASN A 186 -5.93 0.57 1.86
CA ASN A 186 -4.76 0.48 2.73
C ASN A 186 -3.72 1.55 2.38
N ALA A 187 -3.42 1.74 1.09
CA ALA A 187 -2.48 2.76 0.61
C ALA A 187 -2.96 4.17 0.97
N ARG A 188 -4.24 4.49 0.74
CA ARG A 188 -4.87 5.76 1.11
C ARG A 188 -4.75 6.03 2.61
N GLU A 189 -5.18 5.08 3.45
CA GLU A 189 -5.15 5.24 4.91
C GLU A 189 -3.73 5.42 5.45
N ARG A 190 -2.80 4.61 4.95
CA ARG A 190 -1.38 4.67 5.30
C ARG A 190 -0.77 6.02 4.93
N LEU A 191 -0.97 6.47 3.69
CA LEU A 191 -0.41 7.73 3.21
C LEU A 191 -1.07 8.93 3.88
N PHE A 192 -2.36 8.83 4.20
CA PHE A 192 -3.06 9.90 4.92
C PHE A 192 -2.55 10.05 6.36
N ALA A 193 -2.41 8.94 7.09
CA ALA A 193 -1.81 8.95 8.41
C ALA A 193 -0.35 9.43 8.37
N TRP A 194 0.42 8.99 7.37
CA TRP A 194 1.79 9.45 7.16
C TRP A 194 1.85 10.96 6.93
N MET A 195 1.08 11.52 6.00
CA MET A 195 1.06 12.97 5.73
C MET A 195 0.74 13.77 6.99
N ARG A 196 -0.26 13.35 7.77
CA ARG A 196 -0.60 14.04 9.02
C ARG A 196 0.54 14.00 10.04
N SER A 197 1.26 12.87 10.13
CA SER A 197 2.46 12.79 10.98
C SER A 197 3.57 13.73 10.49
N GLN A 198 3.74 13.91 9.17
CA GLN A 198 4.68 14.87 8.59
C GLN A 198 4.34 16.32 8.96
N LYS A 199 3.04 16.65 9.07
CA LYS A 199 2.54 17.95 9.50
C LYS A 199 2.43 18.08 11.03
N GLY A 200 2.90 17.10 11.80
CA GLY A 200 2.89 17.12 13.27
C GLY A 200 1.49 16.98 13.90
N LEU A 201 0.56 16.37 13.17
CA LEU A 201 -0.83 16.18 13.59
C LEU A 201 -1.11 14.74 14.03
N ALA A 202 -2.15 14.60 14.85
CA ALA A 202 -2.66 13.28 15.22
C ALA A 202 -3.15 12.51 13.99
N PRO A 203 -2.99 11.18 13.96
CA PRO A 203 -3.50 10.35 12.88
C PRO A 203 -5.02 10.53 12.73
N PRO A 204 -5.55 10.34 11.51
CA PRO A 204 -6.99 10.43 11.30
C PRO A 204 -7.68 9.32 12.10
N PRO A 205 -8.89 9.55 12.64
CA PRO A 205 -9.66 8.49 13.26
C PRO A 205 -9.87 7.38 12.23
N THR A 206 -9.59 6.14 12.60
CA THR A 206 -9.88 4.97 11.78
C THR A 206 -11.40 4.85 11.64
N THR A 207 -11.94 5.36 10.54
CA THR A 207 -13.30 5.05 10.14
C THR A 207 -13.30 3.60 9.71
N VAL A 208 -13.79 2.72 10.58
CA VAL A 208 -14.14 1.36 10.19
C VAL A 208 -15.23 1.51 9.14
N ASP A 209 -14.87 1.36 7.86
CA ASP A 209 -15.82 1.44 6.76
C ASP A 209 -16.87 0.33 7.00
N PRO A 210 -18.17 0.67 7.18
CA PRO A 210 -19.21 -0.33 7.41
C PRO A 210 -19.59 -0.95 6.07
N TRP A 211 -18.65 -1.66 5.44
CA TRP A 211 -18.98 -2.50 4.31
C TRP A 211 -19.70 -3.75 4.86
N PRO A 212 -20.85 -4.16 4.29
CA PRO A 212 -21.41 -5.44 4.62
C PRO A 212 -20.40 -6.47 4.12
N SER A 213 -19.66 -7.10 5.04
CA SER A 213 -18.84 -8.24 4.72
C SER A 213 -19.75 -9.26 4.05
N THR A 214 -19.68 -9.37 2.72
CA THR A 214 -20.25 -10.50 1.99
C THR A 214 -19.33 -11.68 2.24
N HIS A 215 -19.17 -12.07 3.51
CA HIS A 215 -19.07 -13.47 3.79
C HIS A 215 -20.43 -14.04 3.38
N PRO A 216 -20.47 -15.13 2.60
CA PRO A 216 -21.68 -15.94 2.56
C PRO A 216 -22.05 -16.15 4.02
N THR A 217 -23.28 -15.78 4.41
CA THR A 217 -23.82 -16.09 5.72
C THR A 217 -23.60 -17.58 5.92
N LEU A 218 -22.57 -17.92 6.68
CA LEU A 218 -22.20 -19.29 6.95
C LEU A 218 -23.40 -19.91 7.62
N GLU A 219 -23.76 -21.07 7.08
CA GLU A 219 -24.76 -21.97 7.59
C GLU A 219 -24.65 -22.09 9.12
N SER A 220 -25.81 -22.28 9.73
CA SER A 220 -26.04 -22.59 11.15
C SER A 220 -24.81 -23.12 11.87
N SER A 221 -24.45 -22.52 13.01
CA SER A 221 -23.31 -22.90 13.86
C SER A 221 -23.26 -24.40 14.22
N ALA A 222 -24.39 -25.10 14.12
CA ALA A 222 -24.46 -26.55 14.32
C ALA A 222 -23.71 -27.35 13.25
N ASP A 223 -23.69 -26.90 11.99
CA ASP A 223 -23.06 -27.64 10.89
C ASP A 223 -21.53 -27.43 10.86
N ALA A 224 -21.04 -26.33 11.42
CA ALA A 224 -19.62 -26.04 11.56
C ALA A 224 -18.97 -26.89 12.68
N GLU A 225 -19.63 -27.01 13.83
CA GLU A 225 -19.17 -27.83 14.95
C GLU A 225 -19.13 -29.33 14.58
N GLU A 226 -20.12 -29.83 13.84
CA GLU A 226 -20.14 -31.24 13.39
C GLU A 226 -19.02 -31.54 12.38
N ARG A 227 -18.64 -30.55 11.56
CA ARG A 227 -17.56 -30.69 10.58
C ARG A 227 -16.17 -30.61 11.22
N GLU A 228 -16.01 -29.77 12.23
CA GLU A 228 -14.77 -29.67 13.01
C GLU A 228 -14.54 -30.94 13.85
N ALA A 229 -15.57 -31.46 14.52
CA ALA A 229 -15.50 -32.73 15.25
C ALA A 229 -15.17 -33.93 14.34
N ARG A 230 -15.62 -33.92 13.08
CA ARG A 230 -15.28 -34.99 12.13
C ARG A 230 -13.82 -34.93 11.68
N LEU A 231 -13.26 -33.73 11.55
CA LEU A 231 -11.85 -33.55 11.17
C LEU A 231 -10.91 -33.95 12.32
N GLU A 232 -11.26 -33.61 13.57
CA GLU A 232 -10.50 -34.05 14.75
C GLU A 232 -10.50 -35.58 14.89
N ALA A 233 -11.63 -36.25 14.64
CA ALA A 233 -11.70 -37.71 14.67
C ALA A 233 -10.89 -38.38 13.55
N GLU A 234 -10.87 -37.81 12.35
CA GLU A 234 -10.05 -38.30 11.23
C GLU A 234 -8.54 -38.09 11.51
N GLU A 235 -8.15 -37.01 12.19
CA GLU A 235 -6.76 -36.72 12.57
C GLU A 235 -6.24 -37.62 13.72
N GLU A 236 -7.09 -37.96 14.70
CA GLU A 236 -6.75 -38.93 15.75
C GLU A 236 -6.52 -40.35 15.17
N GLU A 237 -7.32 -40.76 14.18
CA GLU A 237 -7.19 -42.08 13.54
C GLU A 237 -5.90 -42.17 12.68
N GLU A 238 -5.51 -41.08 11.99
CA GLU A 238 -4.22 -40.97 11.31
C GLU A 238 -3.02 -40.96 12.27
N ALA A 239 -3.16 -40.32 13.44
CA ALA A 239 -2.09 -40.30 14.45
C ALA A 239 -1.87 -41.68 15.09
N GLU A 240 -2.93 -42.44 15.38
CA GLU A 240 -2.81 -43.80 15.93
C GLU A 240 -2.19 -44.78 14.92
N THR A 241 -2.53 -44.65 13.63
CA THR A 241 -1.94 -45.48 12.57
C THR A 241 -0.46 -45.17 12.34
N TRP A 242 -0.06 -43.89 12.39
CA TRP A 242 1.35 -43.50 12.30
C TRP A 242 2.18 -43.96 13.52
N ALA A 243 1.62 -43.87 14.73
CA ALA A 243 2.28 -44.32 15.95
C ALA A 243 2.48 -45.85 16.02
N ALA A 244 1.53 -46.62 15.47
CA ALA A 244 1.63 -48.08 15.38
C ALA A 244 2.67 -48.54 14.35
N GLU A 245 2.88 -47.77 13.27
CA GLU A 245 3.82 -48.11 12.20
C GLU A 245 5.28 -47.72 12.52
N HIS A 246 5.52 -46.81 13.47
CA HIS A 246 6.85 -46.26 13.79
C HIS A 246 7.29 -46.46 15.24
N LEU A 247 7.16 -47.69 15.75
CA LEU A 247 7.72 -48.08 17.04
C LEU A 247 9.27 -48.14 16.97
N ALA A 248 9.92 -46.99 17.17
CA ALA A 248 11.35 -46.91 17.46
C ALA A 248 11.64 -47.40 18.89
N PRO A 249 12.79 -48.06 19.14
CA PRO A 249 13.15 -48.52 20.48
C PRO A 249 13.36 -47.34 21.45
N PRO A 250 13.10 -47.52 22.76
CA PRO A 250 13.21 -46.46 23.73
C PRO A 250 14.66 -45.97 23.86
N ALA A 251 14.83 -44.64 23.77
CA ALA A 251 16.09 -43.95 24.05
C ALA A 251 16.51 -44.19 25.51
N SER A 252 17.82 -44.32 25.71
CA SER A 252 18.47 -44.51 27.01
C SER A 252 18.28 -43.32 27.95
N ASP A 253 18.26 -43.60 29.26
CA ASP A 253 18.03 -42.62 30.34
C ASP A 253 19.05 -41.46 30.42
N GLU A 254 20.13 -41.48 29.63
CA GLU A 254 21.16 -40.44 29.62
C GLU A 254 20.75 -39.17 28.85
N ASP A 255 19.87 -39.26 27.84
CA ASP A 255 19.43 -38.09 27.05
C ASP A 255 18.32 -37.28 27.74
N ARG A 256 17.74 -37.80 28.83
CA ARG A 256 16.62 -37.17 29.56
C ARG A 256 17.06 -36.10 30.57
N ALA A 257 18.37 -35.98 30.82
CA ALA A 257 18.93 -35.06 31.79
C ALA A 257 19.19 -33.65 31.25
N GLU A 258 19.44 -33.48 29.94
CA GLU A 258 19.79 -32.18 29.36
C GLU A 258 18.57 -31.29 29.05
N ALA A 259 17.39 -31.87 28.84
CA ALA A 259 16.16 -31.12 28.54
C ALA A 259 15.59 -30.35 29.75
N ARG A 260 15.96 -30.69 30.99
CA ARG A 260 15.46 -30.02 32.21
C ARG A 260 16.17 -28.72 32.57
N ALA A 261 17.27 -28.37 31.92
CA ALA A 261 18.04 -27.17 32.26
C ALA A 261 17.57 -25.89 31.53
N GLY A 262 16.73 -26.01 30.49
CA GLY A 262 16.25 -24.87 29.69
C GLY A 262 15.03 -24.13 30.26
N ASP A 263 14.18 -24.81 31.03
CA ASP A 263 12.88 -24.27 31.48
C ASP A 263 13.00 -23.27 32.65
N ASP A 264 14.08 -23.34 33.43
CA ASP A 264 14.30 -22.43 34.57
C ASP A 264 14.69 -21.00 34.16
N HIS A 265 15.09 -20.78 32.89
CA HIS A 265 15.48 -19.45 32.40
C HIS A 265 14.26 -18.58 32.06
N TYR A 266 13.23 -19.15 31.45
CA TYR A 266 12.03 -18.42 31.03
C TYR A 266 11.09 -18.12 32.21
N ALA A 267 11.04 -18.99 33.22
CA ALA A 267 10.26 -18.74 34.43
C ALA A 267 10.71 -17.48 35.20
N LYS A 268 11.99 -17.08 35.08
CA LYS A 268 12.54 -15.89 35.76
C LYS A 268 12.27 -14.57 35.05
N LEU A 269 11.82 -14.59 33.79
CA LEU A 269 11.56 -13.36 33.01
C LEU A 269 10.24 -12.68 33.39
N PHE A 270 9.30 -13.42 33.99
CA PHE A 270 7.96 -12.92 34.32
C PHE A 270 7.77 -12.54 35.80
N ASP A 271 8.76 -12.80 36.65
CA ASP A 271 8.71 -12.48 38.10
C ASP A 271 9.14 -11.02 38.43
N ARG A 272 9.35 -10.18 37.41
CA ARG A 272 9.55 -8.74 37.59
C ARG A 272 8.20 -8.01 37.52
N THR A 273 7.53 -7.98 38.65
CA THR A 273 6.43 -7.03 38.92
C THR A 273 6.88 -5.61 38.63
N LEU A 274 6.30 -5.01 37.60
CA LEU A 274 6.32 -3.57 37.34
C LEU A 274 5.54 -2.88 38.47
N ASP A 275 6.21 -1.95 39.14
CA ASP A 275 5.64 -1.12 40.21
C ASP A 275 4.65 -0.10 39.59
N PRO A 276 3.35 -0.15 39.89
CA PRO A 276 2.34 0.67 39.24
C PRO A 276 2.21 2.11 39.78
N ASP A 277 3.09 2.55 40.69
CA ASP A 277 3.03 3.88 41.33
C ASP A 277 4.22 4.82 41.03
N ALA A 278 4.97 4.60 39.94
CA ALA A 278 5.93 5.58 39.44
C ALA A 278 5.20 6.75 38.73
N SER A 279 4.77 7.74 39.51
CA SER A 279 4.18 8.98 39.03
C SER A 279 5.21 9.89 38.34
N ASP A 280 5.19 9.98 37.01
CA ASP A 280 5.83 11.08 36.28
C ASP A 280 4.83 12.25 36.17
N GLU A 281 4.95 13.21 37.07
CA GLU A 281 4.36 14.54 36.91
C GLU A 281 5.13 15.31 35.82
N GLU A 282 4.67 15.23 34.56
CA GLU A 282 5.08 16.20 33.53
C GLU A 282 4.18 17.46 33.59
N PRO A 283 4.75 18.68 33.69
CA PRO A 283 3.95 19.90 33.70
C PRO A 283 3.41 20.23 32.29
N PRO A 284 2.20 20.83 32.18
CA PRO A 284 1.57 21.08 30.91
C PRO A 284 2.33 22.15 30.11
N VAL A 285 2.80 21.77 28.92
CA VAL A 285 3.40 22.68 27.94
C VAL A 285 2.36 23.71 27.51
N LYS A 286 2.64 24.98 27.79
CA LYS A 286 1.85 26.13 27.33
C LYS A 286 1.79 26.14 25.80
N ARG A 287 0.63 25.76 25.25
CA ARG A 287 0.28 25.96 23.84
C ARG A 287 0.22 27.46 23.56
N THR A 288 1.28 28.01 22.99
CA THR A 288 1.27 29.31 22.32
C THR A 288 0.31 29.20 21.14
N LYS A 289 -0.86 29.82 21.29
CA LYS A 289 -1.84 30.03 20.24
C LYS A 289 -1.19 30.90 19.15
N ARG A 290 -0.61 30.24 18.14
CA ARG A 290 -0.13 30.92 16.93
C ARG A 290 -1.34 31.21 16.06
N SER A 291 -1.58 32.49 15.86
CA SER A 291 -2.48 33.06 14.87
C SER A 291 -2.09 32.62 13.46
N GLY A 292 -3.05 32.17 12.66
CA GLY A 292 -2.87 31.96 11.23
C GLY A 292 -4.11 31.33 10.59
N ASP A 293 -5.06 32.16 10.18
CA ASP A 293 -6.26 31.74 9.43
C ASP A 293 -5.92 31.00 8.12
N THR A 294 -4.68 31.17 7.62
CA THR A 294 -4.09 30.48 6.47
C THR A 294 -3.69 29.02 6.74
N ASP A 295 -3.40 28.66 7.99
CA ASP A 295 -2.99 27.30 8.39
C ASP A 295 -4.19 26.32 8.26
N GLY A 296 -5.40 26.82 8.51
CA GLY A 296 -6.62 26.04 8.37
C GLY A 296 -6.96 25.69 6.91
N THR A 297 -6.77 26.62 5.98
CA THR A 297 -7.04 26.40 4.55
C THR A 297 -6.02 25.46 3.91
N GLU A 298 -4.75 25.59 4.27
CA GLU A 298 -3.70 24.69 3.78
C GLU A 298 -3.90 23.28 4.33
N MET A 299 -4.23 23.14 5.61
CA MET A 299 -4.48 21.82 6.17
C MET A 299 -5.74 21.17 5.57
N ALA A 300 -6.79 21.94 5.32
CA ALA A 300 -7.98 21.44 4.62
C ALA A 300 -7.63 20.92 3.22
N PHE A 301 -6.73 21.58 2.49
CA PHE A 301 -6.22 21.09 1.21
C PHE A 301 -5.57 19.71 1.38
N TRP A 302 -4.64 19.56 2.32
CA TRP A 302 -3.92 18.29 2.51
C TRP A 302 -4.85 17.17 2.96
N ASP A 303 -5.69 17.42 3.96
CA ASP A 303 -6.66 16.43 4.45
C ASP A 303 -7.60 15.98 3.33
N GLN A 304 -8.11 16.92 2.53
CA GLN A 304 -9.01 16.61 1.43
C GLN A 304 -8.33 15.75 0.36
N HIS A 305 -7.14 16.13 -0.09
CA HIS A 305 -6.47 15.43 -1.19
C HIS A 305 -5.97 14.05 -0.76
N PHE A 306 -5.37 13.92 0.43
CA PHE A 306 -4.92 12.62 0.94
C PHE A 306 -6.09 11.68 1.29
N ALA A 307 -7.22 12.21 1.78
CA ALA A 307 -8.43 11.41 1.98
C ALA A 307 -9.07 10.96 0.66
N SER A 308 -8.81 11.68 -0.43
CA SER A 308 -9.32 11.38 -1.78
C SER A 308 -8.39 10.56 -2.67
N LEU A 309 -7.21 10.14 -2.16
CA LEU A 309 -6.36 9.21 -2.90
C LEU A 309 -7.17 7.96 -3.26
N PHE A 310 -7.07 7.50 -4.50
CA PHE A 310 -7.85 6.31 -4.87
C PHE A 310 -9.22 6.62 -5.45
N ALA A 311 -9.76 7.82 -5.25
CA ALA A 311 -11.21 8.06 -5.32
C ALA A 311 -11.83 7.62 -6.64
N ARG A 312 -11.13 7.82 -7.76
CA ARG A 312 -11.62 7.46 -9.10
C ARG A 312 -11.67 5.95 -9.28
N SER A 313 -10.55 5.28 -9.03
CA SER A 313 -10.48 3.82 -9.15
C SER A 313 -11.42 3.13 -8.17
N LEU A 314 -11.48 3.60 -6.92
CA LEU A 314 -12.40 3.09 -5.90
C LEU A 314 -13.86 3.26 -6.32
N HIS A 315 -14.21 4.38 -6.94
CA HIS A 315 -15.55 4.58 -7.50
C HIS A 315 -15.88 3.52 -8.56
N HIS A 316 -15.00 3.28 -9.53
CA HIS A 316 -15.19 2.22 -10.53
C HIS A 316 -15.28 0.82 -9.91
N LEU A 317 -14.52 0.58 -8.83
CA LEU A 317 -14.53 -0.69 -8.11
C LEU A 317 -15.86 -0.94 -7.39
N THR A 318 -16.52 0.11 -6.88
CA THR A 318 -17.82 0.04 -6.19
C THR A 318 -19.03 -0.01 -7.11
N GLN A 319 -18.99 0.64 -8.29
CA GLN A 319 -20.16 0.81 -9.15
C GLN A 319 -20.50 -0.37 -10.06
N THR A 320 -19.70 -1.44 -10.09
CA THR A 320 -19.95 -2.56 -11.01
C THR A 320 -20.80 -3.62 -10.29
N PRO A 321 -22.10 -3.76 -10.60
CA PRO A 321 -22.92 -4.84 -10.05
C PRO A 321 -22.42 -6.19 -10.59
N MET A 322 -22.46 -7.21 -9.72
CA MET A 322 -22.29 -8.63 -10.08
C MET A 322 -23.35 -9.08 -11.09
#